data_AF-A0AAU4AWK1-F1
#
_entry.id   AF-A0AAU4AWK1-F1
#
_cell.length_a   1.000
_cell.length_b   1.000
_cell.length_c   1.000
_cell.angle_alpha   90.00
_cell.angle_beta   90.00
_cell.angle_gamma   90.00
#
_symmetry.space_group_name_H-M   'P 1'
#
loop_
_entity.id
_entity.type
_entity.pdbx_description
1 polymer ?
#
loop_
_entity_poly.entity_id
_entity_poly.type
_entity_poly.pdbx_seq_one_letter_code
_entity_poly.pdbx_strand_id
1 'polypeptide(L)'
;MANSLSLRLDKEEPLWFPGLAVELVADFVSRNQVQLILAEQYGTSRWLAGDAKPPAPDGGDIRFGPHLSHIEYLPAETAAGFEGLNFADSRDPQIHKLIQAAADVLKHVPSMTENVGRVVKAIHPLQSLKDHDVSHSTPELPFSIFISIPKKDERDALLRVTESIIHESMHLQLTFIDSIEPLAVDDRVSGYSPWKDEFRPVTGLLHGLYVFAVIHQALGILAGVRSEWSQYCHKRSAAIEHEIASLSETPEGLSEIGIDLWRRCLEIITA
;
A
#
# COMPACT_ATOMS: atom_id res chain seq x y z
N MET A 1 -17.24 -12.41 -5.87
CA MET A 1 -16.38 -11.21 -5.83
C MET A 1 -15.78 -10.86 -7.18
N ALA A 2 -15.42 -11.82 -8.04
CA ALA A 2 -14.96 -11.54 -9.41
C ALA A 2 -15.87 -10.53 -10.17
N ASN A 3 -17.19 -10.76 -10.18
CA ASN A 3 -18.14 -9.81 -10.75
C ASN A 3 -18.11 -8.40 -10.11
N SER A 4 -17.67 -8.27 -8.85
CA SER A 4 -17.59 -6.97 -8.16
C SER A 4 -16.44 -6.12 -8.73
N LEU A 5 -15.27 -6.70 -8.99
CA LEU A 5 -14.13 -5.96 -9.53
C LEU A 5 -14.34 -5.59 -11.00
N SER A 6 -14.79 -6.51 -11.86
CA SER A 6 -15.10 -6.19 -13.26
C SER A 6 -16.11 -5.05 -13.37
N LEU A 7 -17.20 -5.12 -12.59
CA LEU A 7 -18.21 -4.04 -12.54
C LEU A 7 -17.68 -2.70 -12.02
N ARG A 8 -16.58 -2.70 -11.26
CA ARG A 8 -15.94 -1.47 -10.76
C ARG A 8 -14.96 -0.90 -11.76
N LEU A 9 -14.26 -1.74 -12.51
CA LEU A 9 -13.39 -1.31 -13.61
C LEU A 9 -14.18 -0.68 -14.75
N ASP A 10 -15.41 -1.15 -14.99
CA ASP A 10 -16.34 -0.57 -15.97
C ASP A 10 -16.90 0.81 -15.56
N LYS A 11 -16.70 1.21 -14.29
CA LYS A 11 -17.18 2.50 -13.77
C LYS A 11 -16.03 3.48 -13.67
N GLU A 12 -16.34 4.77 -13.82
CA GLU A 12 -15.41 5.87 -13.52
C GLU A 12 -15.20 6.06 -12.00
N GLU A 13 -15.05 4.97 -11.25
CA GLU A 13 -14.69 5.00 -9.83
C GLU A 13 -13.17 5.19 -9.67
N PRO A 14 -12.71 5.79 -8.55
CA PRO A 14 -11.29 5.84 -8.25
C PRO A 14 -10.66 4.44 -8.07
N LEU A 15 -9.37 4.29 -8.39
CA LEU A 15 -8.68 2.98 -8.40
C LEU A 15 -8.48 2.33 -7.04
N TRP A 16 -8.70 3.04 -5.94
CA TRP A 16 -8.79 2.42 -4.62
C TRP A 16 -10.16 1.77 -4.36
N PHE A 17 -11.05 1.73 -5.36
CA PHE A 17 -12.32 0.99 -5.39
C PHE A 17 -13.16 1.16 -4.10
N PRO A 18 -13.80 2.33 -3.89
CA PRO A 18 -14.54 2.61 -2.67
C PRO A 18 -15.49 1.49 -2.24
N GLY A 19 -15.30 0.98 -1.02
CA GLY A 19 -16.09 -0.12 -0.44
C GLY A 19 -15.59 -1.54 -0.73
N LEU A 20 -14.70 -1.74 -1.71
CA LEU A 20 -14.15 -3.06 -2.04
C LEU A 20 -13.35 -3.65 -0.87
N ALA A 21 -12.59 -2.82 -0.15
CA ALA A 21 -11.83 -3.26 1.03
C ALA A 21 -12.70 -3.97 2.09
N VAL A 22 -13.98 -3.61 2.23
CA VAL A 22 -14.89 -4.30 3.16
C VAL A 22 -15.13 -5.74 2.72
N GLU A 23 -15.38 -5.94 1.42
CA GLU A 23 -15.61 -7.27 0.82
C GLU A 23 -14.33 -8.12 0.91
N LEU A 24 -13.18 -7.55 0.55
CA LEU A 24 -11.88 -8.21 0.57
C LEU A 24 -11.48 -8.67 1.97
N VAL A 25 -11.57 -7.78 2.96
CA VAL A 25 -11.24 -8.10 4.35
C VAL A 25 -12.19 -9.17 4.90
N ALA A 26 -13.49 -9.06 4.64
CA ALA A 26 -14.47 -10.04 5.11
C ALA A 26 -14.20 -11.44 4.54
N ASP A 27 -13.90 -11.52 3.24
CA ASP A 27 -13.57 -12.78 2.58
C ASP A 27 -12.26 -13.38 3.11
N PHE A 28 -11.19 -12.58 3.20
CA PHE A 28 -9.92 -13.01 3.76
C PHE A 28 -10.12 -13.60 5.16
N VAL A 29 -10.85 -12.90 6.02
CA VAL A 29 -11.16 -13.35 7.38
C VAL A 29 -11.99 -14.65 7.36
N SER A 30 -12.95 -14.76 6.44
CA SER A 30 -13.80 -15.96 6.32
C SER A 30 -13.06 -17.21 5.83
N ARG A 31 -12.03 -17.06 4.99
CA ARG A 31 -11.18 -18.17 4.50
C ARG A 31 -10.17 -18.62 5.54
N ASN A 32 -9.75 -17.70 6.41
CA ASN A 32 -8.71 -17.94 7.42
C ASN A 32 -9.31 -18.13 8.82
N GLN A 33 -10.39 -18.93 8.97
CA GLN A 33 -11.16 -19.04 10.22
C GLN A 33 -10.37 -19.50 11.46
N VAL A 34 -9.26 -20.23 11.27
CA VAL A 34 -8.38 -20.63 12.39
C VAL A 34 -7.60 -19.41 12.95
N GLN A 35 -7.55 -18.31 12.21
CA GLN A 35 -6.90 -17.04 12.56
C GLN A 35 -7.92 -15.91 12.81
N LEU A 36 -9.22 -16.20 12.98
CA LEU A 36 -10.26 -15.20 13.26
C LEU A 36 -10.00 -14.37 14.53
N ILE A 37 -9.43 -14.98 15.56
CA ILE A 37 -9.00 -14.27 16.79
C ILE A 37 -7.86 -13.28 16.47
N LEU A 38 -7.05 -13.58 15.44
CA LEU A 38 -5.95 -12.74 14.98
C LEU A 38 -6.38 -11.64 14.00
N ALA A 39 -7.63 -11.53 13.54
CA ALA A 39 -8.03 -10.41 12.68
C ALA A 39 -8.40 -9.18 13.52
N GLU A 40 -9.12 -9.37 14.62
CA GLU A 40 -9.44 -8.30 15.59
C GLU A 40 -8.26 -7.98 16.51
N GLN A 41 -7.38 -8.96 16.74
CA GLN A 41 -6.16 -8.82 17.57
C GLN A 41 -4.89 -8.93 16.72
N TYR A 42 -4.99 -8.58 15.44
CA TYR A 42 -3.89 -8.71 14.49
C TYR A 42 -2.65 -8.05 15.04
N GLY A 43 -1.55 -8.79 14.96
CA GLY A 43 -0.23 -8.20 14.98
C GLY A 43 0.74 -9.08 14.23
N THR A 44 1.72 -8.46 13.59
CA THR A 44 2.61 -9.13 12.63
C THR A 44 3.37 -10.27 13.29
N SER A 45 3.86 -10.06 14.52
CA SER A 45 4.54 -11.11 15.30
C SER A 45 3.62 -12.28 15.65
N ARG A 46 2.34 -12.01 15.95
CA ARG A 46 1.35 -13.05 16.28
C ARG A 46 0.99 -13.87 15.06
N TRP A 47 0.82 -13.18 13.93
CA TRP A 47 0.55 -13.79 12.64
C TRP A 47 1.68 -14.75 12.24
N LEU A 48 2.93 -14.27 12.28
CA LEU A 48 4.10 -15.08 11.95
C LEU A 48 4.30 -16.27 12.91
N ALA A 49 4.00 -16.09 14.20
CA ALA A 49 4.09 -17.17 15.19
C ALA A 49 2.94 -18.18 15.11
N GLY A 50 1.82 -17.84 14.45
CA GLY A 50 0.58 -18.60 14.53
C GLY A 50 0.01 -18.69 15.96
N ASP A 51 0.38 -17.76 16.85
CA ASP A 51 -0.02 -17.72 18.26
C ASP A 51 -0.54 -16.32 18.60
N ALA A 52 -1.68 -16.25 19.28
CA ALA A 52 -2.29 -14.99 19.75
C ALA A 52 -1.68 -14.48 21.07
N LYS A 53 -0.87 -15.30 21.76
CA LYS A 53 -0.25 -14.97 23.04
C LYS A 53 0.94 -13.99 23.02
N PRO A 54 1.73 -13.81 21.94
CA PRO A 54 2.79 -12.81 21.90
C PRO A 54 2.29 -11.42 22.30
N PRO A 55 3.18 -10.57 22.87
CA PRO A 55 2.79 -9.28 23.43
C PRO A 55 2.04 -8.43 22.41
N ALA A 56 1.08 -7.66 22.92
CA ALA A 56 0.33 -6.70 22.12
C ALA A 56 1.28 -5.65 21.51
N PRO A 57 0.87 -4.98 20.42
CA PRO A 57 1.60 -3.85 19.86
C PRO A 57 1.97 -2.84 20.95
N ASP A 58 3.24 -2.48 21.06
CA ASP A 58 3.76 -1.55 22.08
C ASP A 58 4.20 -0.19 21.50
N GLY A 59 3.95 0.04 20.21
CA GLY A 59 4.34 1.25 19.50
C GLY A 59 3.24 2.32 19.43
N GLY A 60 2.06 2.11 20.00
CA GLY A 60 0.98 3.11 20.02
C GLY A 60 0.02 3.02 18.83
N ASP A 61 -0.95 3.94 18.81
CA ASP A 61 -2.13 3.86 17.95
C ASP A 61 -2.16 4.96 16.89
N ILE A 62 -2.58 4.60 15.68
CA ILE A 62 -2.83 5.50 14.55
C ILE A 62 -4.28 5.35 14.11
N ARG A 63 -4.94 6.48 13.82
CA ARG A 63 -6.32 6.51 13.36
C ARG A 63 -6.42 6.90 11.89
N PHE A 64 -7.03 6.02 11.11
CA PHE A 64 -7.51 6.30 9.75
C PHE A 64 -9.03 6.43 9.77
N GLY A 65 -9.52 7.66 9.96
CA GLY A 65 -10.95 7.90 10.15
C GLY A 65 -11.47 7.17 11.40
N PRO A 66 -12.48 6.29 11.29
CA PRO A 66 -12.99 5.51 12.42
C PRO A 66 -12.12 4.29 12.76
N HIS A 67 -11.17 3.92 11.90
CA HIS A 67 -10.39 2.69 12.05
C HIS A 67 -9.13 2.93 12.87
N LEU A 68 -8.78 1.93 13.68
CA LEU A 68 -7.56 1.90 14.49
C LEU A 68 -6.55 0.97 13.84
N SER A 69 -5.31 1.43 13.75
CA SER A 69 -4.12 0.64 13.42
C SER A 69 -3.08 0.85 14.52
N HIS A 70 -2.15 -0.07 14.66
CA HIS A 70 -1.10 -0.01 15.66
C HIS A 70 0.26 0.17 15.00
N ILE A 71 1.12 0.97 15.61
CA ILE A 71 2.54 0.94 15.33
C ILE A 71 3.11 -0.23 16.12
N GLU A 72 3.86 -1.10 15.44
CA GLU A 72 4.42 -2.29 16.05
C GLU A 72 5.94 -2.21 16.20
N TYR A 73 6.43 -2.62 17.36
CA TYR A 73 7.79 -3.07 17.53
C TYR A 73 7.87 -4.55 17.17
N LEU A 74 8.74 -4.89 16.22
CA LEU A 74 9.08 -6.29 15.99
C LEU A 74 10.21 -6.71 16.95
N PRO A 75 10.02 -7.79 17.72
CA PRO A 75 11.11 -8.40 18.48
C PRO A 75 12.31 -8.69 17.57
N ALA A 76 13.53 -8.58 18.08
CA ALA A 76 14.75 -8.73 17.27
C ALA A 76 14.80 -10.05 16.48
N GLU A 77 14.25 -11.12 17.05
CA GLU A 77 14.13 -12.44 16.43
C GLU A 77 13.23 -12.40 15.19
N THR A 78 12.07 -11.74 15.30
CA THR A 78 11.13 -11.54 14.18
C THR A 78 11.70 -10.57 13.16
N ALA A 79 12.29 -9.45 13.61
CA ALA A 79 12.90 -8.44 12.76
C ALA A 79 14.06 -9.00 11.92
N ALA A 80 14.83 -9.97 12.45
CA ALA A 80 15.90 -10.64 11.73
C ALA A 80 15.42 -11.44 10.52
N GLY A 81 14.14 -11.81 10.45
CA GLY A 81 13.53 -12.43 9.27
C GLY A 81 13.32 -11.47 8.09
N PHE A 82 13.44 -10.16 8.30
CA PHE A 82 13.28 -9.13 7.27
C PHE A 82 14.66 -8.61 6.82
N GLU A 83 15.37 -9.43 6.05
CA GLU A 83 16.69 -9.08 5.54
C GLU A 83 16.68 -7.75 4.76
N GLY A 84 17.63 -6.87 5.07
CA GLY A 84 17.78 -5.57 4.41
C GLY A 84 16.90 -4.44 4.96
N LEU A 85 16.00 -4.72 5.90
CA LEU A 85 15.21 -3.69 6.58
C LEU A 85 15.87 -3.22 7.87
N ASN A 86 15.88 -1.90 8.08
CA ASN A 86 16.27 -1.30 9.35
C ASN A 86 15.04 -0.67 9.99
N PHE A 87 14.59 -1.21 11.12
CA PHE A 87 13.43 -0.69 11.83
C PHE A 87 13.79 0.57 12.63
N ALA A 88 12.94 1.59 12.55
CA ALA A 88 13.04 2.75 13.43
C ALA A 88 12.48 2.42 14.82
N ASP A 89 12.82 3.23 15.83
CA ASP A 89 12.27 3.02 17.17
C ASP A 89 10.78 3.34 17.16
N SER A 90 9.96 2.29 17.14
CA SER A 90 8.50 2.37 17.12
C SER A 90 7.91 3.05 18.35
N ARG A 91 8.73 3.40 19.36
CA ARG A 91 8.30 4.15 20.56
C ARG A 91 8.63 5.64 20.48
N ASP A 92 9.30 6.11 19.41
CA ASP A 92 9.60 7.54 19.22
C ASP A 92 8.31 8.34 19.00
N PRO A 93 7.94 9.25 19.93
CA PRO A 93 6.72 10.05 19.80
C PRO A 93 6.70 10.96 18.56
N GLN A 94 7.85 11.31 17.98
CA GLN A 94 7.91 12.11 16.75
C GLN A 94 7.49 11.28 15.53
N ILE A 95 7.86 10.01 15.49
CA ILE A 95 7.41 9.08 14.43
C ILE A 95 5.89 8.93 14.50
N HIS A 96 5.33 8.76 15.71
CA HIS A 96 3.88 8.65 15.89
C HIS A 96 3.15 9.88 15.39
N LYS A 97 3.63 11.07 15.77
CA LYS A 97 3.06 12.34 15.33
C LYS A 97 3.12 12.50 13.81
N LEU A 98 4.23 12.11 13.20
CA LEU A 98 4.38 12.18 11.74
C LEU A 98 3.43 11.22 11.02
N ILE A 99 3.34 9.96 11.47
CA ILE A 99 2.44 8.96 10.88
C ILE A 99 0.97 9.38 11.08
N GLN A 100 0.60 9.87 12.27
CA GLN A 100 -0.75 10.34 12.51
C GLN A 100 -1.08 11.58 11.67
N ALA A 101 -0.14 12.52 11.52
CA ALA A 101 -0.31 13.66 10.62
C ALA A 101 -0.48 13.21 9.17
N ALA A 102 0.27 12.19 8.72
CA ALA A 102 0.14 11.62 7.38
C ALA A 102 -1.22 10.93 7.18
N ALA A 103 -1.72 10.22 8.20
CA ALA A 103 -3.07 9.67 8.23
C ALA A 103 -4.14 10.78 8.19
N ASP A 104 -3.88 11.92 8.83
CA ASP A 104 -4.77 13.08 8.80
C ASP A 104 -4.84 13.74 7.42
N VAL A 105 -3.76 13.72 6.63
CA VAL A 105 -3.79 14.15 5.21
C VAL A 105 -4.80 13.33 4.41
N LEU A 106 -4.86 12.01 4.64
CA LEU A 106 -5.79 11.13 3.92
C LEU A 106 -7.25 11.49 4.16
N LYS A 107 -7.60 12.18 5.26
CA LYS A 107 -8.98 12.62 5.54
C LYS A 107 -9.56 13.51 4.45
N HIS A 108 -8.71 14.14 3.63
CA HIS A 108 -9.12 14.91 2.45
C HIS A 108 -9.51 14.04 1.24
N VAL A 109 -9.27 12.73 1.33
CA VAL A 109 -9.74 11.70 0.39
C VAL A 109 -10.52 10.63 1.19
N PRO A 110 -11.77 10.91 1.61
CA PRO A 110 -12.47 10.10 2.61
C PRO A 110 -12.62 8.61 2.25
N SER A 111 -12.90 8.30 0.98
CA SER A 111 -13.04 6.90 0.53
C SER A 111 -11.70 6.16 0.52
N MET A 112 -10.57 6.86 0.32
CA MET A 112 -9.22 6.30 0.50
C MET A 112 -8.94 6.07 1.98
N THR A 113 -9.27 7.01 2.85
CA THR A 113 -9.12 6.83 4.31
C THR A 113 -9.86 5.59 4.80
N GLU A 114 -11.10 5.40 4.34
CA GLU A 114 -11.88 4.20 4.66
C GLU A 114 -11.18 2.94 4.14
N ASN A 115 -10.67 2.96 2.90
CA ASN A 115 -9.94 1.83 2.34
C ASN A 115 -8.71 1.48 3.18
N VAL A 116 -7.81 2.44 3.38
CA VAL A 116 -6.57 2.30 4.17
C VAL A 116 -6.88 1.80 5.58
N GLY A 117 -7.85 2.40 6.27
CA GLY A 117 -8.22 1.99 7.63
C GLY A 117 -8.78 0.57 7.74
N ARG A 118 -9.37 0.04 6.65
CA ARG A 118 -9.83 -1.35 6.58
C ARG A 118 -8.67 -2.31 6.40
N VAL A 119 -7.77 -2.00 5.46
CA VAL A 119 -6.69 -2.92 5.06
C VAL A 119 -5.43 -2.78 5.89
N VAL A 120 -5.22 -1.71 6.67
CA VAL A 120 -4.02 -1.54 7.50
C VAL A 120 -4.36 -1.76 8.98
N LYS A 121 -3.67 -2.70 9.62
CA LYS A 121 -3.78 -2.99 11.07
C LYS A 121 -2.46 -2.81 11.80
N ALA A 122 -1.33 -3.11 11.17
CA ALA A 122 0.00 -2.92 11.73
C ALA A 122 0.86 -2.03 10.82
N ILE A 123 1.57 -1.08 11.43
CA ILE A 123 2.51 -0.17 10.76
C ILE A 123 3.89 -0.38 11.37
N HIS A 124 4.88 -0.62 10.51
CA HIS A 124 6.27 -0.84 10.88
C HIS A 124 7.14 0.29 10.34
N PRO A 125 7.54 1.24 11.20
CA PRO A 125 8.41 2.33 10.79
C PRO A 125 9.81 1.80 10.45
N LEU A 126 10.31 2.14 9.27
CA LEU A 126 11.66 1.84 8.81
C LEU A 126 12.55 3.09 8.86
N GLN A 127 13.83 2.92 9.15
CA GLN A 127 14.85 3.94 8.98
C GLN A 127 15.16 4.09 7.49
N SER A 128 15.02 5.30 6.96
CA SER A 128 15.46 5.59 5.59
C SER A 128 16.99 5.47 5.48
N LEU A 129 17.47 4.52 4.69
CA LEU A 129 18.88 4.40 4.29
C LEU A 129 19.09 5.17 2.98
N LYS A 130 19.92 6.23 3.01
CA LYS A 130 20.34 7.12 1.90
C LYS A 130 19.44 7.15 0.64
N ASP A 131 18.81 8.30 0.44
CA ASP A 131 18.21 8.84 -0.80
C ASP A 131 17.15 7.99 -1.53
N HIS A 132 16.83 6.80 -1.03
CA HIS A 132 15.79 5.92 -1.59
C HIS A 132 14.89 5.37 -0.48
N ASP A 133 13.58 5.31 -0.74
CA ASP A 133 12.64 4.59 0.11
C ASP A 133 12.78 3.09 -0.15
N VAL A 134 12.84 2.31 0.93
CA VAL A 134 12.80 0.84 0.83
C VAL A 134 11.33 0.45 0.80
N SER A 135 10.84 0.05 -0.37
CA SER A 135 9.55 -0.61 -0.55
C SER A 135 9.70 -2.10 -0.23
N HIS A 136 8.99 -2.61 0.78
CA HIS A 136 8.98 -4.03 1.11
C HIS A 136 7.54 -4.52 1.30
N SER A 137 7.03 -5.17 0.26
CA SER A 137 5.78 -5.91 0.32
C SER A 137 6.06 -7.38 0.59
N THR A 138 5.58 -7.91 1.71
CA THR A 138 5.57 -9.36 1.98
C THR A 138 4.12 -9.85 1.80
N PRO A 139 3.75 -10.52 0.69
CA PRO A 139 2.39 -11.00 0.47
C PRO A 139 1.85 -11.89 1.60
N GLU A 140 2.75 -12.50 2.36
CA GLU A 140 2.46 -13.39 3.50
C GLU A 140 2.01 -12.65 4.77
N LEU A 141 2.13 -11.32 4.81
CA LEU A 141 1.77 -10.48 5.96
C LEU A 141 0.53 -9.65 5.65
N PRO A 142 -0.68 -10.20 5.85
CA PRO A 142 -1.89 -9.43 5.63
C PRO A 142 -1.91 -8.26 6.61
N PHE A 143 -2.48 -7.13 6.20
CA PHE A 143 -2.70 -5.97 7.06
C PHE A 143 -1.47 -5.26 7.65
N SER A 144 -0.25 -5.67 7.28
CA SER A 144 1.00 -5.06 7.74
C SER A 144 1.58 -4.18 6.65
N ILE A 145 1.94 -2.94 6.99
CA ILE A 145 2.69 -2.05 6.09
C ILE A 145 4.03 -1.68 6.70
N PHE A 146 5.04 -1.55 5.85
CA PHE A 146 6.38 -1.11 6.24
C PHE A 146 6.65 0.24 5.57
N ILE A 147 6.80 1.29 6.36
CA ILE A 147 6.92 2.65 5.82
C ILE A 147 8.25 3.27 6.19
N SER A 148 8.96 3.80 5.19
CA SER A 148 10.21 4.52 5.42
C SER A 148 9.91 5.87 6.10
N ILE A 149 10.56 6.12 7.23
CA ILE A 149 10.49 7.40 7.94
C ILE A 149 11.60 8.31 7.39
N PRO A 150 11.24 9.46 6.79
CA PRO A 150 12.20 10.43 6.27
C PRO A 150 13.13 10.96 7.37
N LYS A 151 14.27 11.53 6.96
CA LYS A 151 15.18 12.18 7.90
C LYS A 151 14.51 13.39 8.54
N LYS A 152 14.94 13.69 9.77
CA LYS A 152 14.51 14.89 10.50
C LYS A 152 14.74 16.14 9.64
N ASP A 153 13.73 17.01 9.59
CA ASP A 153 13.72 18.28 8.86
C ASP A 153 13.63 18.19 7.33
N GLU A 154 13.34 17.02 6.76
CA GLU A 154 13.03 16.92 5.33
C GLU A 154 11.73 17.66 4.99
N ARG A 155 11.80 18.56 3.99
CA ARG A 155 10.72 19.49 3.63
C ARG A 155 9.38 18.80 3.37
N ASP A 156 9.40 17.70 2.64
CA ASP A 156 8.21 17.01 2.14
C ASP A 156 7.89 15.75 2.96
N ALA A 157 8.47 15.60 4.16
CA ALA A 157 8.37 14.39 4.97
C ALA A 157 6.92 13.92 5.20
N LEU A 158 6.02 14.87 5.48
CA LEU A 158 4.60 14.58 5.68
C LEU A 158 3.98 13.87 4.47
N LEU A 159 4.16 14.42 3.27
CA LEU A 159 3.54 13.88 2.06
C LEU A 159 4.23 12.61 1.58
N ARG A 160 5.54 12.46 1.80
CA ARG A 160 6.25 11.20 1.54
C ARG A 160 5.74 10.05 2.42
N VAL A 161 5.47 10.31 3.70
CA VAL A 161 4.87 9.30 4.58
C VAL A 161 3.42 9.02 4.18
N THR A 162 2.64 10.03 3.79
CA THR A 162 1.29 9.81 3.23
C THR A 162 1.33 8.93 1.99
N GLU A 163 2.23 9.21 1.04
CA GLU A 163 2.44 8.40 -0.16
C GLU A 163 2.85 6.97 0.18
N SER A 164 3.77 6.79 1.14
CA SER A 164 4.21 5.45 1.59
C SER A 164 3.05 4.64 2.18
N ILE A 165 2.17 5.28 2.97
CA ILE A 165 0.97 4.60 3.51
C ILE A 165 0.04 4.18 2.37
N ILE A 166 -0.21 5.05 1.39
CA ILE A 166 -1.03 4.72 0.22
C ILE A 166 -0.38 3.55 -0.53
N HIS A 167 0.92 3.66 -0.84
CA HIS A 167 1.69 2.68 -1.60
C HIS A 167 1.53 1.27 -1.03
N GLU A 168 1.87 1.10 0.24
CA GLU A 168 1.85 -0.21 0.88
C GLU A 168 0.42 -0.72 1.09
N SER A 169 -0.54 0.17 1.39
CA SER A 169 -1.95 -0.23 1.52
C SER A 169 -2.54 -0.73 0.20
N MET A 170 -2.12 -0.16 -0.94
CA MET A 170 -2.59 -0.58 -2.25
C MET A 170 -1.95 -1.90 -2.68
N HIS A 171 -0.71 -2.18 -2.28
CA HIS A 171 -0.15 -3.53 -2.40
C HIS A 171 -0.94 -4.57 -1.60
N LEU A 172 -1.35 -4.25 -0.37
CA LEU A 172 -2.22 -5.15 0.42
C LEU A 172 -3.57 -5.38 -0.27
N GLN A 173 -4.24 -4.33 -0.73
CA GLN A 173 -5.49 -4.46 -1.46
C GLN A 173 -5.34 -5.36 -2.70
N LEU A 174 -4.29 -5.14 -3.50
CA LEU A 174 -4.09 -5.91 -4.71
C LEU A 174 -3.75 -7.38 -4.41
N THR A 175 -3.01 -7.64 -3.34
CA THR A 175 -2.77 -9.01 -2.83
C THR A 175 -4.09 -9.69 -2.45
N PHE A 176 -5.01 -8.98 -1.79
CA PHE A 176 -6.32 -9.54 -1.48
C PHE A 176 -7.15 -9.82 -2.74
N ILE A 177 -7.17 -8.89 -3.70
CA ILE A 177 -7.83 -9.09 -5.00
C ILE A 177 -7.30 -10.35 -5.69
N ASP A 178 -5.97 -10.44 -5.85
CA ASP A 178 -5.30 -11.54 -6.56
C ASP A 178 -5.54 -12.90 -5.88
N SER A 179 -5.70 -12.91 -4.55
CA SER A 179 -6.03 -14.11 -3.78
C SER A 179 -7.44 -14.67 -4.02
N ILE A 180 -8.32 -13.90 -4.67
CA ILE A 180 -9.71 -14.25 -5.00
C ILE A 180 -9.85 -14.45 -6.51
N GLU A 181 -9.22 -13.57 -7.28
CA GLU A 181 -9.28 -13.55 -8.73
C GLU A 181 -7.88 -13.24 -9.27
N PRO A 182 -7.18 -14.24 -9.84
CA PRO A 182 -5.82 -14.05 -10.34
C PRO A 182 -5.76 -12.97 -11.42
N LEU A 183 -4.91 -11.97 -11.21
CA LEU A 183 -4.64 -10.87 -12.13
C LEU A 183 -3.60 -11.24 -13.19
N ALA A 184 -2.81 -12.28 -12.92
CA ALA A 184 -1.91 -12.90 -13.88
C ALA A 184 -2.21 -14.39 -14.02
N VAL A 185 -2.07 -14.91 -15.24
CA VAL A 185 -2.21 -16.34 -15.57
C VAL A 185 -0.87 -17.04 -15.75
N ASP A 186 0.23 -16.31 -16.00
CA ASP A 186 1.57 -16.87 -16.10
C ASP A 186 2.63 -15.93 -15.53
N ASP A 187 3.02 -16.17 -14.28
CA ASP A 187 4.01 -15.36 -13.57
C ASP A 187 5.47 -15.65 -13.98
N ARG A 188 5.68 -16.59 -14.92
CA ARG A 188 6.99 -16.81 -15.56
C ARG A 188 7.25 -15.80 -16.65
N VAL A 189 6.21 -15.14 -17.15
CA VAL A 189 6.34 -14.03 -18.09
C VAL A 189 6.85 -12.82 -17.33
N SER A 190 7.92 -12.24 -17.86
CA SER A 190 8.52 -11.03 -17.32
C SER A 190 8.49 -9.92 -18.36
N GLY A 191 8.43 -8.69 -17.87
CA GLY A 191 8.59 -7.50 -18.69
C GLY A 191 9.52 -6.51 -18.01
N TYR A 192 9.94 -5.50 -18.76
CA TYR A 192 10.83 -4.47 -18.26
C TYR A 192 10.07 -3.47 -17.37
N SER A 193 10.62 -3.19 -16.18
CA SER A 193 10.11 -2.22 -15.20
C SER A 193 10.93 -0.93 -15.26
N PRO A 194 10.41 0.17 -15.83
CA PRO A 194 11.22 1.36 -16.03
C PRO A 194 11.60 2.08 -14.72
N TRP A 195 10.80 1.91 -13.66
CA TRP A 195 11.06 2.50 -12.33
C TRP A 195 12.04 1.70 -11.48
N LYS A 196 12.32 0.44 -11.82
CA LYS A 196 13.36 -0.38 -11.18
C LYS A 196 14.57 -0.63 -12.08
N ASP A 197 14.48 -0.29 -13.37
CA ASP A 197 15.51 -0.55 -14.39
C ASP A 197 15.89 -2.04 -14.44
N GLU A 198 14.89 -2.93 -14.35
CA GLU A 198 15.07 -4.38 -14.34
C GLU A 198 13.88 -5.14 -14.94
N PHE A 199 14.08 -6.40 -15.31
CA PHE A 199 12.97 -7.28 -15.69
C PHE A 199 12.30 -7.84 -14.44
N ARG A 200 10.96 -7.78 -14.41
CA ARG A 200 10.15 -8.24 -13.28
C ARG A 200 9.04 -9.16 -13.77
N PRO A 201 8.59 -10.11 -12.93
CA PRO A 201 7.37 -10.87 -13.22
C PRO A 201 6.21 -9.93 -13.54
N VAL A 202 5.30 -10.38 -14.41
CA VAL A 202 4.18 -9.55 -14.88
C VAL A 202 3.27 -9.09 -13.73
N THR A 203 3.10 -9.91 -12.69
CA THR A 203 2.41 -9.52 -11.44
C THR A 203 3.08 -8.31 -10.80
N GLY A 204 4.41 -8.32 -10.66
CA GLY A 204 5.19 -7.23 -10.11
C GLY A 204 5.12 -5.93 -10.92
N LEU A 205 4.95 -6.03 -12.26
CA LEU A 205 4.72 -4.87 -13.12
C LEU A 205 3.32 -4.29 -12.92
N LEU A 206 2.29 -5.12 -12.93
CA LEU A 206 0.91 -4.69 -12.70
C LEU A 206 0.77 -4.05 -11.32
N HIS A 207 1.37 -4.65 -10.29
CA HIS A 207 1.39 -4.11 -8.93
C HIS A 207 2.01 -2.70 -8.90
N GLY A 208 3.16 -2.50 -9.56
CA GLY A 208 3.81 -1.20 -9.61
C GLY A 208 2.97 -0.15 -10.34
N LEU A 209 2.46 -0.49 -11.52
CA LEU A 209 1.61 0.39 -12.31
C LEU A 209 0.32 0.78 -11.56
N TYR A 210 -0.34 -0.19 -10.92
CA TYR A 210 -1.54 0.05 -10.13
C TYR A 210 -1.29 1.05 -8.99
N VAL A 211 -0.23 0.83 -8.21
CA VAL A 211 0.11 1.72 -7.10
C VAL A 211 0.44 3.12 -7.59
N PHE A 212 1.20 3.25 -8.68
CA PHE A 212 1.45 4.55 -9.29
C PHE A 212 0.19 5.27 -9.75
N ALA A 213 -0.74 4.56 -10.39
CA ALA A 213 -1.99 5.17 -10.84
C ALA A 213 -2.86 5.63 -9.66
N VAL A 214 -2.93 4.85 -8.58
CA VAL A 214 -3.64 5.25 -7.35
C VAL A 214 -2.99 6.48 -6.71
N ILE A 215 -1.67 6.49 -6.57
CA ILE A 215 -0.93 7.64 -6.02
C ILE A 215 -1.16 8.87 -6.88
N HIS A 216 -1.06 8.76 -8.20
CA HIS A 216 -1.30 9.87 -9.13
C HIS A 216 -2.68 10.50 -8.95
N GLN A 217 -3.75 9.68 -8.88
CA GLN A 217 -5.10 10.17 -8.59
C GLN A 217 -5.20 10.86 -7.22
N ALA A 218 -4.63 10.26 -6.18
CA ALA A 218 -4.67 10.82 -4.84
C ALA A 218 -3.93 12.16 -4.77
N LEU A 219 -2.77 12.28 -5.42
CA LEU A 219 -2.01 13.52 -5.51
C LEU A 219 -2.77 14.60 -6.29
N GLY A 220 -3.49 14.24 -7.36
CA GLY A 220 -4.36 15.17 -8.08
C GLY A 220 -5.42 15.82 -7.19
N ILE A 221 -6.02 15.04 -6.27
CA ILE A 221 -6.96 15.57 -5.28
C ILE A 221 -6.21 16.44 -4.25
N LEU A 222 -5.13 15.91 -3.66
CA LEU A 222 -4.38 16.58 -2.58
C LEU A 222 -3.74 17.90 -3.02
N ALA A 223 -3.34 18.03 -4.29
CA ALA A 223 -2.78 19.24 -4.87
C ALA A 223 -3.72 20.45 -4.73
N GLY A 224 -5.03 20.22 -4.75
CA GLY A 224 -6.07 21.25 -4.61
C GLY A 224 -6.47 21.55 -3.16
N VAL A 225 -6.00 20.78 -2.18
CA VAL A 225 -6.44 20.92 -0.78
C VAL A 225 -5.68 22.04 -0.07
N ARG A 226 -4.35 22.07 -0.17
CA ARG A 226 -3.50 23.09 0.45
C ARG A 226 -2.39 23.53 -0.48
N SER A 227 -2.16 24.84 -0.56
CA SER A 227 -1.15 25.43 -1.44
C SER A 227 0.26 24.90 -1.19
N GLU A 228 0.59 24.60 0.07
CA GLU A 228 1.89 24.06 0.47
C GLU A 228 2.15 22.65 -0.05
N TRP A 229 1.10 21.87 -0.36
CA TRP A 229 1.22 20.49 -0.87
C TRP A 229 1.35 20.45 -2.39
N SER A 230 0.81 21.46 -3.06
CA SER A 230 0.73 21.54 -4.52
C SER A 230 2.07 21.30 -5.22
N GLN A 231 3.17 21.86 -4.71
CA GLN A 231 4.49 21.66 -5.32
C GLN A 231 4.93 20.19 -5.29
N TYR A 232 4.76 19.50 -4.15
CA TYR A 232 5.11 18.08 -4.02
C TYR A 232 4.23 17.24 -4.94
N CYS A 233 2.91 17.44 -4.88
CA CYS A 233 1.95 16.67 -5.67
C CYS A 233 2.24 16.75 -7.16
N HIS A 234 2.40 17.97 -7.71
CA HIS A 234 2.73 18.12 -9.14
C HIS A 234 4.09 17.53 -9.51
N LYS A 235 5.11 17.72 -8.67
CA LYS A 235 6.45 17.16 -8.92
C LYS A 235 6.40 15.63 -8.95
N ARG A 236 5.70 15.00 -8.00
CA ARG A 236 5.62 13.54 -7.93
C ARG A 236 4.71 12.97 -9.03
N SER A 237 3.58 13.60 -9.37
CA SER A 237 2.75 13.20 -10.51
C SER A 237 3.54 13.22 -11.82
N ALA A 238 4.30 14.28 -12.08
CA ALA A 238 5.15 14.36 -13.27
C ALA A 238 6.27 13.30 -13.27
N ALA A 239 6.80 12.94 -12.10
CA ALA A 239 7.78 11.86 -11.98
C ALA A 239 7.15 10.49 -12.29
N ILE A 240 5.94 10.22 -11.81
CA ILE A 240 5.19 8.99 -12.12
C ILE A 240 4.91 8.91 -13.63
N GLU A 241 4.43 9.98 -14.24
CA GLU A 241 4.20 10.06 -15.69
C GLU A 241 5.46 9.75 -16.48
N HIS A 242 6.61 10.28 -16.05
CA HIS A 242 7.91 9.98 -16.66
C HIS A 242 8.33 8.51 -16.45
N GLU A 243 8.18 7.99 -15.22
CA GLU A 243 8.51 6.60 -14.85
C GLU A 243 7.70 5.57 -15.64
N ILE A 244 6.47 5.89 -16.05
CA ILE A 244 5.63 4.96 -16.83
C ILE A 244 5.60 5.26 -18.33
N ALA A 245 6.22 6.34 -18.80
CA ALA A 245 6.12 6.81 -20.19
C ALA A 245 6.55 5.77 -21.24
N SER A 246 7.45 4.85 -20.87
CA SER A 246 7.90 3.77 -21.77
C SER A 246 7.02 2.51 -21.73
N LEU A 247 5.98 2.47 -20.88
CA LEU A 247 5.00 1.38 -20.86
C LEU A 247 3.91 1.65 -21.90
N SER A 248 4.08 1.14 -23.11
CA SER A 248 3.08 1.30 -24.18
C SER A 248 2.26 0.04 -24.48
N GLU A 249 2.74 -1.13 -24.08
CA GLU A 249 2.12 -2.41 -24.39
C GLU A 249 1.64 -3.13 -23.13
N THR A 250 0.48 -3.76 -23.22
CA THR A 250 0.01 -4.66 -22.17
C THR A 250 0.89 -5.91 -22.18
N PRO A 251 1.55 -6.26 -21.06
CA PRO A 251 2.41 -7.43 -21.00
C PRO A 251 1.58 -8.72 -21.19
N GLU A 252 2.19 -9.71 -21.84
CA GLU A 252 1.64 -11.06 -21.88
C GLU A 252 1.56 -11.67 -20.47
N GLY A 253 0.69 -12.66 -20.28
CA GLY A 253 0.57 -13.36 -19.00
C GLY A 253 -0.38 -12.72 -17.98
N LEU A 254 -1.00 -11.58 -18.29
CA LEU A 254 -2.14 -11.05 -17.53
C LEU A 254 -3.43 -11.83 -17.82
N SER A 255 -4.31 -11.93 -16.83
CA SER A 255 -5.69 -12.39 -17.02
C SER A 255 -6.55 -11.30 -17.67
N GLU A 256 -7.79 -11.61 -18.08
CA GLU A 256 -8.71 -10.62 -18.67
C GLU A 256 -8.92 -9.41 -17.73
N ILE A 257 -9.21 -9.67 -16.46
CA ILE A 257 -9.35 -8.63 -15.42
C ILE A 257 -8.03 -7.87 -15.19
N GLY A 258 -6.88 -8.54 -15.27
CA GLY A 258 -5.57 -7.91 -15.14
C GLY A 258 -5.25 -6.97 -16.30
N ILE A 259 -5.65 -7.34 -17.53
CA ILE A 259 -5.54 -6.50 -18.72
C ILE A 259 -6.42 -5.25 -18.58
N ASP A 260 -7.64 -5.40 -18.11
CA ASP A 260 -8.56 -4.27 -17.91
C ASP A 260 -8.05 -3.31 -16.84
N LEU A 261 -7.55 -3.84 -15.71
CA LEU A 261 -6.90 -3.03 -14.69
C LEU A 261 -5.66 -2.31 -15.22
N TRP A 262 -4.80 -3.00 -15.99
CA TRP A 262 -3.60 -2.42 -16.60
C TRP A 262 -3.95 -1.21 -17.49
N ARG A 263 -4.92 -1.38 -18.39
CA ARG A 263 -5.38 -0.31 -19.30
C ARG A 263 -5.93 0.86 -18.51
N ARG A 264 -6.77 0.58 -17.51
CA ARG A 264 -7.36 1.62 -16.66
C ARG A 264 -6.30 2.45 -15.94
N CYS A 265 -5.23 1.81 -15.46
CA CYS A 265 -4.13 2.51 -14.80
C CYS A 265 -3.38 3.43 -15.76
N LEU A 266 -3.10 2.98 -16.99
CA LEU A 266 -2.47 3.81 -18.02
C LEU A 266 -3.35 5.00 -18.42
N GLU A 267 -4.64 4.78 -18.65
CA GLU A 267 -5.62 5.84 -18.96
C GLU A 267 -5.59 6.94 -17.89
N ILE A 268 -5.56 6.55 -16.61
CA ILE A 268 -5.58 7.49 -15.49
C ILE A 268 -4.33 8.34 -15.40
N ILE A 269 -3.15 7.77 -15.65
CA ILE A 269 -1.89 8.53 -15.55
C ILE A 269 -1.68 9.41 -16.80
N THR A 270 -2.27 9.03 -17.95
CA THR A 270 -2.08 9.72 -19.24
C THR A 270 -3.20 10.71 -19.62
N ALA A 271 -4.29 10.76 -18.86
CA ALA A 271 -5.40 11.70 -19.04
C ALA A 271 -5.06 13.12 -18.57
#